data_AF-M1BIL8-F1
#
_entry.id   AF-M1BIL8-F1
#
_cell.length_a   1.000
_cell.length_b   1.000
_cell.length_c   1.000
_cell.angle_alpha   90.00
_cell.angle_beta   90.00
_cell.angle_gamma   90.00
#
_symmetry.space_group_name_H-M   'P 1'
#
loop_
_entity.id
_entity.type
_entity.pdbx_description
1 polymer ?
#
loop_
_entity_poly.entity_id
_entity_poly.type
_entity_poly.pdbx_seq_one_letter_code
_entity_poly.pdbx_strand_id
1 'polypeptide(L)' 'MLCVSDENSFVLTVFGIQKEAMKQGDQVTLLDPICKFVDFEWEGKHYQFKSVRVNLLEQVLVNGNALSPNFAMHESLQ' A
#
# COMPACT_ATOMS: atom_id res chain seq x y z
N MET A 1 6.82 0.66 1.57
CA MET A 1 7.44 -0.15 0.50
C MET A 1 7.16 -1.60 0.84
N LEU A 2 6.71 -2.40 -0.12
CA LEU A 2 6.56 -3.84 0.03
C LEU A 2 7.75 -4.54 -0.60
N CYS A 3 8.30 -5.53 0.08
CA CYS A 3 9.36 -6.40 -0.44
C CYS A 3 8.76 -7.80 -0.59
N VAL A 4 8.69 -8.31 -1.83
CA VAL A 4 8.16 -9.65 -2.12
C VAL A 4 9.30 -10.67 -2.19
N SER A 5 10.46 -10.25 -2.68
CA SER A 5 11.72 -10.99 -2.72
C SER A 5 12.90 -10.02 -2.72
N ASP A 6 14.12 -10.53 -2.62
CA ASP A 6 15.36 -9.74 -2.52
C ASP A 6 15.55 -8.72 -3.67
N GLU A 7 14.88 -8.92 -4.82
CA GLU A 7 15.01 -8.06 -6.00
C GLU A 7 13.71 -7.33 -6.40
N ASN A 8 12.59 -7.56 -5.70
CA ASN A 8 11.29 -6.99 -6.07
C ASN A 8 10.68 -6.17 -4.94
N SER A 9 10.78 -4.85 -5.10
CA SER A 9 10.18 -3.86 -4.22
C SER A 9 9.09 -3.06 -4.95
N PHE A 10 8.03 -2.75 -4.22
CA PHE A 10 6.89 -1.98 -4.71
C PHE A 10 6.60 -0.79 -3.80
N VAL A 11 6.22 0.33 -4.42
CA VAL A 11 5.63 1.46 -3.69
C VAL A 11 4.17 1.10 -3.41
N LEU A 12 3.84 0.87 -2.14
CA LEU A 12 2.47 0.68 -1.69
C LEU A 12 1.85 2.03 -1.35
N THR A 13 0.73 2.33 -1.98
CA THR A 13 -0.15 3.44 -1.61
C THR A 13 -1.44 2.90 -1.03
N VAL A 14 -1.77 3.31 0.19
CA VAL A 14 -2.95 2.87 0.91
C VAL A 14 -3.84 4.08 1.18
N PHE A 15 -5.12 3.98 0.85
CA PHE A 15 -6.12 4.99 1.15
C PHE A 15 -7.10 4.46 2.20
N GLY A 16 -7.65 5.35 3.02
CA GLY A 16 -8.72 5.00 3.97
C GLY A 16 -8.28 4.11 5.14
N ILE A 17 -6.97 3.91 5.35
CA ILE A 17 -6.41 3.11 6.45
C ILE A 17 -5.42 3.95 7.25
N GLN A 18 -5.53 3.92 8.58
CA GLN A 18 -4.62 4.59 9.50
C GLN A 18 -3.20 4.02 9.37
N LYS A 19 -2.20 4.89 9.53
CA LYS A 19 -0.77 4.56 9.43
C LYS A 19 -0.36 3.44 10.39
N GLU A 20 -1.00 3.37 11.56
CA GLU A 20 -0.69 2.46 12.65
C GLU A 20 -1.17 1.02 12.38
N ALA A 21 -1.95 0.81 11.31
CA ALA A 21 -2.49 -0.50 10.95
C ALA A 21 -1.41 -1.48 10.43
N MET A 22 -0.27 -0.96 9.98
CA MET A 22 0.85 -1.75 9.47
C MET A 22 2.17 -1.20 10.00
N LYS A 23 3.10 -2.09 10.32
CA LYS A 23 4.44 -1.75 10.83
C LYS A 23 5.51 -2.44 10.01
N GLN A 24 6.74 -1.95 10.13
CA GLN A 24 7.89 -2.59 9.50
C GLN A 24 8.05 -4.02 10.04
N GLY A 25 8.24 -4.98 9.12
CA GLY A 25 8.38 -6.40 9.45
C GLY A 25 7.05 -7.18 9.39
N ASP A 26 5.90 -6.51 9.28
CA ASP A 26 4.64 -7.19 9.08
C ASP A 26 4.57 -7.86 7.70
N GLN A 27 4.00 -9.07 7.66
CA GLN A 27 3.59 -9.68 6.40
C GLN A 27 2.28 -9.05 5.94
N VAL A 28 2.28 -8.46 4.74
CA VAL A 28 1.09 -7.83 4.16
C VAL A 28 0.62 -8.63 2.96
N THR A 29 -0.64 -9.05 2.96
CA THR A 29 -1.32 -9.64 1.80
C THR A 29 -2.31 -8.62 1.26
N LEU A 30 -2.25 -8.37 -0.05
CA LEU A 30 -3.16 -7.45 -0.74
C LEU A 30 -4.15 -8.24 -1.61
N LEU A 31 -5.43 -7.96 -1.43
CA LEU A 31 -6.52 -8.58 -2.18
C LEU A 31 -7.02 -7.62 -3.25
N ASP A 32 -7.06 -8.08 -4.49
CA ASP A 32 -7.44 -7.30 -5.67
C ASP A 32 -6.73 -5.92 -5.77
N PRO A 33 -5.39 -5.87 -5.69
CA PRO A 33 -4.68 -4.60 -5.72
C PRO A 33 -4.62 -4.01 -7.14
N ILE A 34 -4.60 -2.68 -7.22
CA ILE A 34 -4.35 -1.97 -8.47
C ILE A 34 -2.84 -1.84 -8.66
N CYS A 35 -2.29 -2.59 -9.61
CA CYS A 35 -0.87 -2.57 -9.95
C CYS A 35 -0.60 -1.66 -11.16
N LYS A 36 0.43 -0.82 -11.07
CA LYS A 36 0.90 0.03 -12.18
C LYS A 36 2.43 0.05 -12.24
N PHE A 37 2.98 -0.01 -13.45
CA PHE A 37 4.35 0.42 -13.68
C PHE A 37 4.32 1.93 -13.96
N VAL A 38 5.09 2.69 -13.17
CA VAL A 38 5.19 4.14 -13.28
C VAL A 38 6.52 4.45 -13.95
N ASP A 39 6.44 5.20 -15.04
CA ASP A 39 7.57 5.63 -15.85
C ASP A 39 7.32 7.07 -16.31
N PHE A 40 8.07 8.03 -15.75
CA PHE A 40 7.94 9.44 -16.12
C PHE A 40 9.22 10.23 -15.86
N GLU A 41 9.33 11.38 -16.52
CA GLU A 41 10.38 12.37 -16.26
C GLU A 41 9.81 13.62 -15.57
N TRP A 42 10.53 14.12 -14.58
CA TRP A 42 10.20 15.37 -13.89
C TRP A 42 11.47 16.10 -13.46
N GLU A 43 11.54 17.40 -13.74
CA GLU A 43 12.68 18.28 -13.42
C GLU A 43 14.04 17.69 -13.88
N GLY A 44 14.07 17.07 -15.06
CA GLY A 44 15.28 16.47 -15.64
C GLY A 44 15.72 15.15 -15.00
N LYS A 45 14.87 14.52 -14.17
CA LYS A 45 15.10 13.20 -13.59
C LYS A 45 14.09 12.19 -14.12
N HIS A 46 14.57 10.99 -14.41
CA HIS A 46 13.75 9.86 -14.85
C HIS A 46 13.41 8.96 -13.66
N TYR A 47 12.13 8.64 -13.51
CA TYR A 47 11.60 7.84 -12.41
C TYR A 47 10.93 6.58 -12.95
N GLN A 48 11.41 5.42 -12.49
CA GLN A 48 10.84 4.13 -12.83
C GLN A 48 10.59 3.32 -11.55
N PHE A 49 9.35 2.92 -11.31
CA PHE A 49 9.01 2.05 -10.19
C PHE A 49 7.70 1.30 -10.40
N LYS A 50 7.55 0.19 -9.68
CA LYS A 50 6.28 -0.54 -9.60
C LYS A 50 5.47 0.01 -8.43
N SER A 51 4.23 0.42 -8.70
CA SER A 51 3.28 0.92 -7.71
C SER A 51 2.14 -0.08 -7.53
N VAL A 52 1.72 -0.25 -6.28
CA VAL A 52 0.57 -1.05 -5.89
C VAL A 52 -0.32 -0.19 -5.02
N ARG A 53 -1.62 -0.20 -5.31
CA ARG A 53 -2.60 0.61 -4.58
C ARG A 53 -3.77 -0.25 -4.11
N VAL A 54 -4.19 0.00 -2.88
CA VAL A 54 -5.44 -0.49 -2.29
C VAL A 54 -6.25 0.69 -1.77
N ASN A 55 -7.57 0.57 -1.83
CA ASN A 55 -8.50 1.65 -1.48
C ASN A 55 -9.33 1.36 -0.23
N LEU A 56 -9.49 0.08 0.12
CA LEU A 56 -10.39 -0.36 1.18
C LEU A 56 -9.63 -1.21 2.21
N LEU A 57 -10.10 -1.15 3.46
CA LEU A 57 -9.55 -1.92 4.58
C LEU A 57 -9.58 -3.43 4.32
N GLU A 58 -10.69 -3.93 3.77
CA GLU A 58 -10.87 -5.35 3.42
C GLU A 58 -9.91 -5.87 2.34
N GLN A 59 -9.22 -4.99 1.60
CA GLN A 59 -8.21 -5.40 0.63
C GLN A 59 -6.86 -5.74 1.28
N VAL A 60 -6.72 -5.61 2.60
CA VAL A 60 -5.44 -5.76 3.29
C VAL A 60 -5.56 -6.76 4.44
N LEU A 61 -4.69 -7.76 4.42
CA LEU A 61 -4.44 -8.65 5.56
C LEU A 61 -3.05 -8.39 6.11
N VAL A 62 -2.94 -8.29 7.43
CA VAL A 62 -1.68 -8.09 8.15
C VAL A 62 -1.41 -9.31 9.03
N ASN A 63 -0.27 -9.95 8.81
CA ASN A 63 0.12 -11.21 9.44
C ASN A 63 -0.97 -12.28 9.31
N GLY A 64 -1.63 -12.33 8.15
CA GLY A 64 -2.73 -13.24 7.84
C GLY A 64 -4.11 -12.84 8.37
N ASN A 65 -4.23 -11.73 9.11
CA ASN A 65 -5.49 -11.30 9.73
C ASN A 65 -6.09 -10.09 9.02
N ALA A 66 -7.42 -10.04 8.94
CA ALA A 66 -8.13 -8.85 8.51
C ALA A 66 -7.87 -7.70 9.49
N LEU A 67 -7.72 -6.48 8.97
CA LEU A 67 -7.57 -5.30 9.79
C LEU A 67 -8.86 -4.97 10.54
N SER A 68 -8.73 -4.51 11.79
CA SER A 68 -9.86 -4.04 12.58
C SER A 68 -10.50 -2.80 11.95
N PRO A 69 -11.85 -2.68 11.92
CA PRO A 69 -12.54 -1.47 11.46
C PRO A 69 -12.07 -0.18 12.14
N ASN A 70 -11.52 -0.27 13.36
CA ASN A 70 -10.96 0.88 14.08
C ASN A 70 -9.76 1.51 13.37
N PHE A 71 -9.12 0.80 12.43
CA PHE A 71 -8.06 1.31 11.58
C PHE A 71 -8.56 1.96 10.29
N ALA A 72 -9.87 1.93 10.02
CA ALA A 72 -10.42 2.75 8.95
C ALA A 72 -10.17 4.22 9.27
N MET A 73 -9.75 5.00 8.27
CA MET A 73 -9.80 6.45 8.40
C MET A 73 -11.26 6.86 8.27
N HIS A 74 -11.81 7.41 9.35
CA HIS A 74 -13.03 8.19 9.25
C HIS A 74 -12.63 9.51 8.59
N GLU A 75 -13.02 9.71 7.33
CA GLU A 75 -13.06 11.07 6.80
C GLU A 75 -14.03 11.84 7.69
N SER A 76 -13.50 12.67 8.58
CA SER A 76 -14.26 13.78 9.11
C SER A 76 -14.65 14.62 7.90
N LEU A 77 -15.91 14.53 7.48
CA LEU A 77 -16.52 15.49 6.56
C LEU A 77 -16.38 16.87 7.22
N GLN A 78 -15.30 17.58 6.91
CA GLN A 78 -15.15 19.01 7.18
C GLN A 78 -15.61 19.80 5.97
#